data_AF-A0A4Q1SDW8-F1
#
_entry.id   AF-A0A4Q1SDW8-F1
#
_cell.length_a   1.000
_cell.length_b   1.000
_cell.length_c   1.000
_cell.angle_alpha   90.00
_cell.angle_beta   90.00
_cell.angle_gamma   90.00
#
_symmetry.space_group_name_H-M   'P 1'
#
loop_
_entity.id
_entity.type
_entity.pdbx_description
1 polymer ?
#
loop_
_entity_poly.entity_id
_entity_poly.type
_entity_poly.pdbx_seq_one_letter_code
_entity_poly.pdbx_strand_id
1 'polypeptide(L)'
;MADPTPVPVPGVLSSPHRFTLQLRKSFALRTPDSYGRIGSSREDIDVKIAPSSIPRVLLFVDAFLKAAEDRGYSFVLPGTGYDSGLEIVIQRQRVKFTVFEEAARVISKGTRSSPTMIEFRPSGRLSFKIREYLAIRSEPTFSDRSKESLESQLGIILHGLRTAAVELAERAERLARKQQVEQQSEDQQRRAAAQLKKLDEDLEAWAKAEALHRLIAQVERKIESEPPTEAAYADRWLKWARTVATDLDPTSRGLNQFFEHYRKLGRPTSPHDLE
;
A
#
# COMPACT_ATOMS: atom_id res chain seq x y z
N MET A 1 -30.82 7.55 -7.76
CA MET A 1 -29.50 7.76 -8.41
C MET A 1 -29.72 8.74 -9.53
N ALA A 2 -29.08 9.92 -9.50
CA ALA A 2 -29.21 10.89 -10.59
C ALA A 2 -28.48 10.36 -11.82
N ASP A 3 -29.14 10.39 -12.98
CA ASP A 3 -28.51 10.12 -14.26
C ASP A 3 -27.31 11.06 -14.45
N PRO A 4 -26.18 10.58 -15.01
CA PRO A 4 -25.04 11.43 -15.27
C PRO A 4 -25.46 12.56 -16.21
N THR A 5 -25.31 13.81 -15.76
CA THR A 5 -25.64 14.99 -16.55
C THR A 5 -24.93 14.91 -17.91
N PRO A 6 -25.66 15.01 -19.03
CA PRO A 6 -25.06 15.02 -20.35
C PRO A 6 -24.02 16.13 -20.46
N VAL A 7 -22.87 15.80 -21.04
CA VAL A 7 -21.80 16.77 -21.32
C VAL A 7 -21.66 16.89 -22.83
N PRO A 8 -21.99 18.05 -23.43
CA PRO A 8 -21.86 18.22 -24.87
C PRO A 8 -20.37 18.29 -25.26
N VAL A 9 -20.01 17.56 -26.32
CA VAL A 9 -18.70 17.70 -26.97
C VAL A 9 -18.88 18.57 -28.21
N PRO A 10 -18.24 19.75 -28.30
CA PRO A 10 -18.35 20.61 -29.47
C PRO A 10 -17.82 19.93 -30.74
N GLY A 11 -18.35 20.32 -31.90
CA GLY A 11 -17.83 19.87 -33.21
C GLY A 11 -16.53 20.57 -33.64
N VAL A 12 -16.14 21.65 -32.96
CA VAL A 12 -14.95 22.47 -33.26
C VAL A 12 -14.27 22.89 -31.96
N LEU A 13 -12.94 22.87 -31.94
CA LEU A 13 -12.14 23.36 -30.82
C LEU A 13 -12.21 24.89 -30.73
N SER A 14 -12.78 25.39 -29.64
CA SER A 14 -12.79 26.82 -29.30
C SER A 14 -12.25 27.01 -27.88
N SER A 15 -11.31 27.95 -27.73
CA SER A 15 -10.57 28.19 -26.48
C SER A 15 -10.08 26.88 -25.82
N PRO A 16 -9.12 26.16 -26.43
CA PRO A 16 -8.73 24.84 -25.95
C PRO A 16 -8.08 24.90 -24.58
N HIS A 17 -8.35 23.90 -23.75
CA HIS A 17 -7.73 23.72 -22.45
C HIS A 17 -6.21 23.57 -22.57
N ARG A 18 -5.46 23.98 -21.54
CA ARG A 18 -3.98 23.96 -21.57
C ARG A 18 -3.40 22.56 -21.88
N PHE A 19 -3.99 21.52 -21.31
CA PHE A 19 -3.56 20.13 -21.57
C PHE A 19 -3.98 19.65 -22.97
N THR A 20 -5.07 20.17 -23.54
CA THR A 20 -5.41 19.92 -24.96
C THR A 20 -4.34 20.52 -25.88
N LEU A 21 -3.88 21.74 -25.60
CA LEU A 21 -2.81 22.38 -26.36
C LEU A 21 -1.47 21.63 -26.24
N GLN A 22 -1.17 21.15 -25.03
CA GLN A 22 0.01 20.33 -24.77
C GLN A 22 -0.05 19.02 -25.56
N LEU A 23 -1.18 18.31 -25.49
CA LEU A 23 -1.41 17.06 -26.22
C LEU A 23 -1.27 17.23 -27.72
N ARG A 24 -1.83 18.32 -28.28
CA ARG A 24 -1.67 18.67 -29.70
C ARG A 24 -0.20 18.84 -30.08
N LYS A 25 0.60 19.53 -29.25
CA LYS A 25 2.05 19.66 -29.49
C LYS A 25 2.75 18.31 -29.39
N SER A 26 2.38 17.48 -28.41
CA SER A 26 2.96 16.15 -28.24
C SER A 26 2.75 15.25 -29.47
N PHE A 27 1.60 15.33 -30.14
CA PHE A 27 1.36 14.54 -31.36
C PHE A 27 2.17 15.06 -32.55
N ALA A 28 2.32 16.38 -32.70
CA ALA A 28 3.06 16.97 -33.81
C ALA A 28 4.55 16.58 -33.84
N LEU A 29 5.11 16.22 -32.68
CA LEU A 29 6.53 15.86 -32.53
C LEU A 29 6.81 14.36 -32.70
N ARG A 30 5.79 13.55 -33.01
CA ARG A 30 5.91 12.09 -32.94
C ARG A 30 5.53 11.40 -34.24
N THR A 31 6.22 10.31 -34.52
CA THR A 31 5.95 9.43 -35.65
C THR A 31 5.08 8.25 -35.21
N PRO A 32 4.22 7.72 -36.10
CA PRO A 32 3.49 6.48 -35.83
C PRO A 32 4.43 5.31 -35.51
N ASP A 33 4.00 4.44 -34.59
CA ASP A 33 4.66 3.18 -34.28
C ASP A 33 4.42 2.12 -35.38
N SER A 34 4.97 0.93 -35.20
CA SER A 34 4.79 -0.20 -36.14
C SER A 34 3.34 -0.66 -36.30
N TYR A 35 2.43 -0.21 -35.44
CA TYR A 35 0.99 -0.47 -35.51
C TYR A 35 0.21 0.73 -36.07
N GLY A 36 0.90 1.75 -36.58
CA GLY A 36 0.31 2.95 -37.16
C GLY A 36 -0.28 3.92 -36.13
N ARG A 37 0.16 3.85 -34.86
CA ARG A 37 -0.36 4.70 -33.76
C ARG A 37 0.67 5.68 -33.25
N ILE A 38 0.22 6.86 -32.87
CA ILE A 38 0.99 7.87 -32.17
C ILE A 38 0.60 7.85 -30.69
N GLY A 39 1.59 7.71 -29.83
CA GLY A 39 1.44 7.86 -28.38
C GLY A 39 1.75 9.28 -27.94
N SER A 40 1.10 9.80 -26.90
CA SER A 40 1.45 11.08 -26.26
C SER A 40 2.73 10.99 -25.40
N SER A 41 3.25 12.13 -24.99
CA SER A 41 4.42 12.20 -24.10
C SER A 41 4.10 11.73 -22.69
N ARG A 42 5.15 11.35 -21.93
CA ARG A 42 4.98 10.82 -20.57
C ARG A 42 4.37 11.84 -19.61
N GLU A 43 4.63 13.13 -19.84
CA GLU A 43 4.16 14.26 -19.05
C GLU A 43 2.85 14.85 -19.59
N ASP A 44 2.14 14.11 -20.43
CA ASP A 44 0.86 14.53 -21.03
C ASP A 44 -0.26 13.57 -20.61
N ILE A 45 -1.48 13.82 -21.08
CA ILE A 45 -2.57 12.85 -20.99
C ILE A 45 -2.15 11.58 -21.74
N ASP A 46 -2.29 10.40 -21.13
CA ASP A 46 -1.90 9.14 -21.78
C ASP A 46 -2.88 8.81 -22.91
N VAL A 47 -2.40 8.98 -24.15
CA VAL A 47 -3.19 8.79 -25.36
C VAL A 47 -2.42 7.96 -26.38
N LYS A 48 -3.07 6.93 -26.95
CA LYS A 48 -2.48 6.12 -28.04
C LYS A 48 -3.47 5.86 -29.17
N ILE A 49 -3.31 6.56 -30.30
CA ILE A 49 -4.32 6.64 -31.37
C ILE A 49 -3.70 6.68 -32.78
N ALA A 50 -4.47 6.44 -33.84
CA ALA A 50 -4.01 6.70 -35.20
C ALA A 50 -3.95 8.21 -35.51
N PRO A 51 -3.11 8.64 -36.47
CA PRO A 51 -3.08 10.03 -36.94
C PRO A 51 -4.45 10.57 -37.38
N SER A 52 -5.26 9.72 -38.02
CA SER A 52 -6.62 10.07 -38.48
C SER A 52 -7.57 10.40 -37.34
N SER A 53 -7.31 9.90 -36.13
CA SER A 53 -8.16 10.07 -34.95
C SER A 53 -7.80 11.32 -34.13
N ILE A 54 -6.69 12.00 -34.44
CA ILE A 54 -6.21 13.17 -33.69
C ILE A 54 -7.29 14.26 -33.56
N PRO A 55 -7.98 14.71 -34.62
CA PRO A 55 -8.94 15.81 -34.49
C PRO A 55 -10.08 15.48 -33.52
N ARG A 56 -10.61 14.26 -33.62
CA ARG A 56 -11.69 13.77 -32.77
C ARG A 56 -11.27 13.65 -31.31
N VAL A 57 -10.07 13.11 -31.06
CA VAL A 57 -9.54 12.92 -29.72
C VAL A 57 -9.26 14.26 -29.04
N LEU A 58 -8.76 15.26 -29.76
CA LEU A 58 -8.57 16.60 -29.20
C LEU A 58 -9.90 17.23 -28.77
N LEU A 59 -10.97 17.07 -29.54
CA LEU A 59 -12.32 17.54 -29.15
C LEU A 59 -12.82 16.85 -27.89
N PHE A 60 -12.71 15.52 -27.85
CA PHE A 60 -13.13 14.72 -26.69
C PHE A 60 -12.34 15.11 -25.43
N VAL A 61 -11.01 15.16 -25.52
CA VAL A 61 -10.13 15.51 -24.41
C VAL A 61 -10.42 16.92 -23.91
N ASP A 62 -10.64 17.88 -24.80
CA ASP A 62 -10.96 19.26 -24.43
C ASP A 62 -12.25 19.36 -23.61
N ALA A 63 -13.31 18.71 -24.09
CA ALA A 63 -14.59 18.65 -23.40
C ALA A 63 -14.48 17.92 -22.06
N PHE A 64 -13.71 16.82 -22.02
CA PHE A 64 -13.45 16.08 -20.79
C PHE A 64 -12.76 16.93 -19.72
N LEU A 65 -11.69 17.62 -20.08
CA LEU A 65 -10.91 18.46 -19.14
C LEU A 65 -11.78 19.58 -18.56
N LYS A 66 -12.48 20.32 -19.43
CA LYS A 66 -13.36 21.42 -19.01
C LYS A 66 -14.49 20.91 -18.11
N ALA A 67 -15.16 19.84 -18.51
CA ALA A 67 -16.26 19.26 -17.75
C ALA A 67 -15.82 18.66 -16.40
N ALA A 68 -14.57 18.19 -16.30
CA ALA A 68 -13.99 17.75 -15.04
C ALA A 68 -13.68 18.94 -14.11
N GLU A 69 -13.08 20.01 -14.62
CA GLU A 69 -12.80 21.23 -13.85
C GLU A 69 -14.08 21.92 -13.38
N ASP A 70 -15.13 21.96 -14.20
CA ASP A 70 -16.46 22.46 -13.83
C ASP A 70 -17.08 21.67 -12.66
N ARG A 71 -16.68 20.41 -12.47
CA ARG A 71 -17.09 19.55 -11.34
C ARG A 71 -16.16 19.68 -10.12
N GLY A 72 -15.19 20.60 -10.17
CA GLY A 72 -14.20 20.83 -9.11
C GLY A 72 -13.08 19.79 -9.08
N TYR A 73 -12.89 19.03 -10.15
CA TYR A 73 -11.77 18.10 -10.27
C TYR A 73 -10.53 18.86 -10.73
N SER A 74 -9.35 18.34 -10.39
CA SER A 74 -8.09 18.93 -10.84
C SER A 74 -7.21 17.86 -11.47
N PHE A 75 -6.13 18.28 -12.12
CA PHE A 75 -5.23 17.37 -12.80
C PHE A 75 -3.79 17.58 -12.32
N VAL A 76 -3.09 16.48 -12.13
CA VAL A 76 -1.68 16.48 -11.70
C VAL A 76 -0.86 15.57 -12.58
N LEU A 77 0.39 15.95 -12.79
CA LEU A 77 1.38 15.04 -13.36
C LEU A 77 1.66 13.89 -12.36
N PRO A 78 2.01 12.70 -12.86
CA PRO A 78 2.29 11.57 -12.00
C PRO A 78 3.41 11.90 -11.01
N GLY A 79 3.26 11.44 -9.77
CA GLY A 79 4.18 11.77 -8.68
C GLY A 79 5.52 11.03 -8.72
N THR A 80 5.68 10.03 -9.59
CA THR A 80 6.87 9.16 -9.66
C THR A 80 7.35 9.02 -11.11
N GLY A 81 8.67 8.87 -11.32
CA GLY A 81 9.27 8.86 -12.67
C GLY A 81 8.98 7.62 -13.54
N TYR A 82 8.33 6.59 -12.98
CA TYR A 82 7.93 5.39 -13.72
C TYR A 82 6.50 5.47 -14.26
N ASP A 83 5.65 6.25 -13.60
CA ASP A 83 4.28 6.48 -14.04
C ASP A 83 4.24 7.56 -15.13
N SER A 84 3.40 7.32 -16.13
CA SER A 84 3.17 8.28 -17.22
C SER A 84 1.68 8.49 -17.38
N GLY A 85 1.32 9.68 -17.88
CA GLY A 85 -0.06 10.09 -18.03
C GLY A 85 -0.50 11.05 -16.93
N LEU A 86 -1.18 12.12 -17.33
CA LEU A 86 -1.92 13.01 -16.44
C LEU A 86 -2.92 12.22 -15.58
N GLU A 87 -2.95 12.49 -14.28
CA GLU A 87 -3.91 11.90 -13.34
C GLU A 87 -5.00 12.92 -13.00
N ILE A 88 -6.23 12.44 -12.81
CA ILE A 88 -7.32 13.27 -12.30
C ILE A 88 -7.43 13.12 -10.79
N VAL A 89 -7.57 14.25 -10.09
CA VAL A 89 -7.72 14.31 -8.63
C VAL A 89 -9.17 14.60 -8.29
N ILE A 90 -9.80 13.63 -7.63
CA ILE A 90 -11.20 13.69 -7.18
C ILE A 90 -11.20 13.39 -5.68
N GLN A 91 -11.69 14.31 -4.85
CA GLN A 91 -11.76 14.12 -3.38
C GLN A 91 -10.43 13.63 -2.77
N ARG A 92 -9.31 14.23 -3.21
CA ARG A 92 -7.92 13.90 -2.82
C ARG A 92 -7.41 12.54 -3.30
N GLN A 93 -8.21 11.78 -4.03
CA GLN A 93 -7.78 10.53 -4.67
C GLN A 93 -7.30 10.82 -6.09
N ARG A 94 -6.14 10.25 -6.42
CA ARG A 94 -5.59 10.32 -7.77
C ARG A 94 -6.06 9.09 -8.54
N VAL A 95 -6.66 9.32 -9.70
CA VAL A 95 -7.20 8.28 -10.56
C VAL A 95 -6.49 8.33 -11.90
N LYS A 96 -5.89 7.21 -12.29
CA LYS A 96 -5.21 7.06 -13.58
C LYS A 96 -6.21 6.76 -14.69
N PHE A 97 -5.99 7.34 -15.87
CA PHE A 97 -6.79 7.06 -17.05
C PHE A 97 -5.97 7.12 -18.34
N THR A 98 -6.50 6.47 -19.39
CA THR A 98 -5.90 6.42 -20.72
C THR A 98 -6.99 6.55 -21.77
N VAL A 99 -6.69 7.26 -22.86
CA VAL A 99 -7.51 7.24 -24.08
C VAL A 99 -6.76 6.49 -25.17
N PHE A 100 -7.38 5.50 -25.81
CA PHE A 100 -6.70 4.74 -26.84
C PHE A 100 -7.64 4.35 -27.97
N GLU A 101 -7.07 4.06 -29.12
CA GLU A 101 -7.80 3.49 -30.24
C GLU A 101 -7.66 1.97 -30.25
N GLU A 102 -8.77 1.25 -30.34
CA GLU A 102 -8.78 -0.21 -30.39
C GLU A 102 -8.13 -0.74 -31.67
N ALA A 103 -7.54 -1.94 -31.59
CA ALA A 103 -6.92 -2.59 -32.74
C ALA A 103 -7.97 -3.43 -33.48
N ALA A 104 -8.14 -3.19 -34.77
CA ALA A 104 -8.81 -4.12 -35.66
C ALA A 104 -7.81 -5.20 -36.08
N ARG A 105 -8.21 -6.47 -35.92
CA ARG A 105 -7.45 -7.62 -36.42
C ARG A 105 -7.78 -7.83 -37.89
N VAL A 106 -6.78 -7.68 -38.76
CA VAL A 106 -6.86 -7.96 -40.19
C VAL A 106 -6.16 -9.28 -40.45
N ILE A 107 -6.89 -10.26 -40.96
CA ILE A 107 -6.34 -11.57 -41.31
C ILE A 107 -6.18 -11.61 -42.83
N SER A 108 -4.94 -11.65 -43.32
CA SER A 108 -4.68 -11.92 -44.73
C SER A 108 -4.48 -13.43 -44.91
N LYS A 109 -5.36 -14.05 -45.71
CA LYS A 109 -5.24 -15.47 -46.04
C LYS A 109 -3.99 -15.67 -46.89
N GLY A 110 -3.07 -16.49 -46.40
CA GLY A 110 -1.87 -16.86 -47.14
C GLY A 110 -2.18 -17.79 -48.33
N THR A 111 -1.24 -17.91 -49.26
CA THR A 111 -1.26 -18.92 -50.33
C THR A 111 -0.55 -20.20 -49.88
N ARG A 112 -0.52 -21.23 -50.73
CA ARG A 112 0.17 -22.52 -50.44
C ARG A 112 1.66 -22.38 -50.07
N SER A 113 2.26 -21.22 -50.36
CA SER A 113 3.67 -20.89 -50.13
C SER A 113 3.89 -19.75 -49.11
N SER A 114 2.84 -19.24 -48.44
CA SER A 114 2.99 -18.19 -47.42
C SER A 114 1.98 -18.37 -46.29
N PRO A 115 2.39 -18.28 -45.01
CA PRO A 115 1.47 -18.45 -43.89
C PRO A 115 0.45 -17.32 -43.81
N THR A 116 -0.72 -17.61 -43.23
CA THR A 116 -1.72 -16.59 -42.86
C THR A 116 -1.07 -15.55 -41.96
N MET A 117 -1.08 -14.28 -42.39
CA MET A 117 -0.56 -13.17 -41.58
C MET A 117 -1.71 -12.51 -40.82
N ILE A 118 -1.43 -12.20 -39.56
CA ILE A 118 -2.32 -11.42 -38.70
C ILE A 118 -1.69 -10.05 -38.55
N GLU A 119 -2.34 -9.03 -39.11
CA GLU A 119 -1.95 -7.64 -38.97
C GLU A 119 -2.93 -6.94 -38.02
N PHE A 120 -2.42 -6.04 -37.19
CA PHE A 120 -3.26 -5.19 -36.33
C PHE A 120 -3.23 -3.79 -36.89
N ARG A 121 -4.40 -3.25 -37.25
CA ARG A 121 -4.56 -1.88 -37.74
C ARG A 121 -5.42 -1.06 -36.78
N PRO A 122 -5.23 0.25 -36.70
CA PRO A 122 -6.14 1.11 -35.96
C PRO A 122 -7.56 1.02 -36.52
N SER A 123 -8.56 0.91 -35.64
CA SER A 123 -9.95 0.64 -36.01
C SER A 123 -10.83 1.88 -36.20
N GLY A 124 -10.33 3.06 -35.80
CA GLY A 124 -11.11 4.29 -35.62
C GLY A 124 -11.98 4.31 -34.36
N ARG A 125 -12.06 3.21 -33.60
CA ARG A 125 -12.85 3.10 -32.36
C ARG A 125 -12.03 3.57 -31.17
N LEU A 126 -12.49 4.64 -30.54
CA LEU A 126 -11.86 5.22 -29.36
C LEU A 126 -12.41 4.60 -28.09
N SER A 127 -11.53 4.47 -27.09
CA SER A 127 -11.84 3.92 -25.78
C SER A 127 -11.16 4.75 -24.70
N PHE A 128 -11.90 5.00 -23.61
CA PHE A 128 -11.44 5.59 -22.39
C PHE A 128 -11.35 4.51 -21.31
N LYS A 129 -10.21 4.38 -20.66
CA LYS A 129 -9.98 3.37 -19.63
C LYS A 129 -9.54 4.01 -18.33
N ILE A 130 -10.20 3.64 -17.24
CA ILE A 130 -9.77 3.94 -15.88
C ILE A 130 -8.77 2.86 -15.47
N ARG A 131 -7.51 3.23 -15.25
CA ARG A 131 -6.42 2.31 -14.91
C ARG A 131 -6.32 2.05 -13.41
N GLU A 132 -7.46 1.79 -12.79
CA GLU A 132 -7.55 1.43 -11.37
C GLU A 132 -8.19 0.05 -11.26
N TYR A 133 -7.57 -0.82 -10.45
CA TYR A 133 -8.14 -2.12 -10.12
C TYR A 133 -9.26 -1.93 -9.09
N LEU A 134 -10.47 -1.81 -9.61
CA LEU A 134 -11.72 -1.72 -8.84
C LEU A 134 -12.21 -3.12 -8.45
N ALA A 135 -12.82 -3.24 -7.28
CA ALA A 135 -13.10 -4.56 -6.68
C ALA A 135 -14.13 -5.39 -7.45
N ILE A 136 -14.98 -4.74 -8.27
CA ILE A 136 -16.15 -5.35 -8.92
C ILE A 136 -15.98 -5.45 -10.45
N ARG A 137 -15.03 -4.72 -11.05
CA ARG A 137 -14.76 -4.76 -12.50
C ARG A 137 -13.27 -4.68 -12.76
N SER A 138 -12.77 -5.49 -13.70
CA SER A 138 -11.50 -5.17 -14.34
C SER A 138 -11.59 -3.75 -14.92
N GLU A 139 -10.54 -2.96 -14.68
CA GLU A 139 -10.31 -1.57 -15.15
C GLU A 139 -11.43 -1.04 -16.08
N PRO A 140 -12.39 -0.25 -15.55
CA PRO A 140 -13.55 0.18 -16.31
C PRO A 140 -13.16 0.82 -17.64
N THR A 141 -13.67 0.27 -18.73
CA THR A 141 -13.38 0.72 -20.09
C THR A 141 -14.68 1.11 -20.79
N PHE A 142 -14.69 2.33 -21.33
CA PHE A 142 -15.79 2.91 -22.10
C PHE A 142 -15.30 3.02 -23.54
N SER A 143 -15.97 2.35 -24.47
CA SER A 143 -15.54 2.31 -25.89
C SER A 143 -16.64 2.86 -26.77
N ASP A 144 -16.27 3.34 -27.95
CA ASP A 144 -17.18 3.54 -29.06
C ASP A 144 -18.00 2.29 -29.33
N ARG A 145 -19.29 2.47 -29.57
CA ARG A 145 -20.26 1.46 -30.00
C ARG A 145 -21.04 1.98 -31.19
N SER A 146 -21.70 1.07 -31.90
CA SER A 146 -22.49 1.42 -33.09
C SER A 146 -23.59 2.48 -32.84
N LYS A 147 -24.06 2.60 -31.60
CA LYS A 147 -25.13 3.54 -31.20
C LYS A 147 -24.69 4.58 -30.16
N GLU A 148 -23.48 4.45 -29.62
CA GLU A 148 -22.99 5.29 -28.52
C GLU A 148 -21.55 5.64 -28.82
N SER A 149 -21.28 6.91 -29.13
CA SER A 149 -19.91 7.37 -29.30
C SER A 149 -19.25 7.59 -27.94
N LEU A 150 -17.93 7.68 -27.91
CA LEU A 150 -17.21 8.00 -26.69
C LEU A 150 -17.60 9.39 -26.14
N GLU A 151 -17.86 10.34 -27.04
CA GLU A 151 -18.33 11.70 -26.73
C GLU A 151 -19.68 11.68 -26.01
N SER A 152 -20.65 10.88 -26.47
CA SER A 152 -21.96 10.78 -25.81
C SER A 152 -21.88 10.12 -24.43
N GLN A 153 -20.79 9.39 -24.14
CA GLN A 153 -20.55 8.71 -22.86
C GLN A 153 -19.82 9.60 -21.84
N LEU A 154 -19.49 10.86 -22.15
CA LEU A 154 -18.63 11.68 -21.30
C LEU A 154 -19.16 11.88 -19.88
N GLY A 155 -20.47 12.04 -19.70
CA GLY A 155 -21.10 12.10 -18.38
C GLY A 155 -20.93 10.80 -17.57
N ILE A 156 -21.05 9.64 -18.25
CA ILE A 156 -20.88 8.31 -17.66
C ILE A 156 -19.41 8.10 -17.26
N ILE A 157 -18.47 8.54 -18.10
CA ILE A 157 -17.02 8.46 -17.83
C ILE A 157 -16.67 9.25 -16.55
N LEU A 158 -17.15 10.49 -16.43
CA LEU A 158 -16.93 11.32 -15.24
C LEU A 158 -17.55 10.70 -13.98
N HIS A 159 -18.73 10.09 -14.11
CA HIS A 159 -19.32 9.32 -13.02
C HIS A 159 -18.46 8.11 -12.63
N GLY A 160 -17.95 7.36 -13.61
CA GLY A 160 -17.05 6.23 -13.40
C GLY A 160 -15.77 6.62 -12.66
N LEU A 161 -15.16 7.75 -13.03
CA LEU A 161 -13.98 8.28 -12.33
C LEU A 161 -14.28 8.65 -10.88
N ARG A 162 -15.45 9.25 -10.61
CA ARG A 162 -15.89 9.55 -9.24
C ARG A 162 -16.07 8.27 -8.42
N THR A 163 -16.70 7.25 -9.00
CA THR A 163 -16.88 5.95 -8.32
C THR A 163 -15.52 5.30 -8.03
N ALA A 164 -14.59 5.33 -8.98
CA ALA A 164 -13.22 4.85 -8.78
C ALA A 164 -12.52 5.57 -7.63
N ALA A 165 -12.66 6.90 -7.54
CA ALA A 165 -12.09 7.67 -6.43
C ALA A 165 -12.66 7.25 -5.07
N VAL A 166 -13.97 7.04 -4.96
CA VAL A 166 -14.60 6.56 -3.70
C VAL A 166 -14.05 5.19 -3.32
N GLU A 167 -13.98 4.24 -4.25
CA GLU A 167 -13.44 2.91 -3.99
C GLU A 167 -11.97 2.93 -3.55
N LEU A 168 -11.15 3.81 -4.14
CA LEU A 168 -9.76 4.01 -3.74
C LEU A 168 -9.65 4.54 -2.30
N ALA A 169 -10.49 5.51 -1.93
CA ALA A 169 -10.53 6.05 -0.57
C ALA A 169 -10.87 4.96 0.46
N GLU A 170 -11.93 4.18 0.20
CA GLU A 170 -12.32 3.08 1.08
C GLU A 170 -11.24 2.00 1.17
N ARG A 171 -10.56 1.68 0.06
CA ARG A 171 -9.46 0.72 0.05
C ARG A 171 -8.30 1.21 0.91
N ALA A 172 -7.95 2.49 0.81
CA ALA A 172 -6.88 3.08 1.62
C ALA A 172 -7.23 3.03 3.12
N GLU A 173 -8.49 3.34 3.48
CA GLU A 173 -8.97 3.24 4.86
C GLU A 173 -8.92 1.80 5.40
N ARG A 174 -9.41 0.83 4.61
CA ARG A 174 -9.35 -0.59 4.98
C ARG A 174 -7.91 -1.06 5.19
N LEU A 175 -6.99 -0.64 4.33
CA LEU A 175 -5.58 -0.98 4.44
C LEU A 175 -4.96 -0.36 5.71
N ALA A 176 -5.24 0.91 5.97
CA ALA A 176 -4.76 1.60 7.18
C ALA A 176 -5.28 0.93 8.45
N ARG A 177 -6.57 0.56 8.50
CA ARG A 177 -7.16 -0.16 9.63
C ARG A 177 -6.51 -1.53 9.82
N LYS A 178 -6.28 -2.29 8.74
CA LYS A 178 -5.62 -3.59 8.81
C LYS A 178 -4.20 -3.47 9.35
N GLN A 179 -3.44 -2.49 8.85
CA GLN A 179 -2.07 -2.22 9.33
C GLN A 179 -2.06 -1.82 10.81
N GLN A 180 -3.02 -1.03 11.26
CA GLN A 180 -3.13 -0.65 12.67
C GLN A 180 -3.41 -1.86 13.57
N VAL A 181 -4.32 -2.75 13.16
CA VAL A 181 -4.61 -3.98 13.91
C VAL A 181 -3.39 -4.91 13.94
N GLU A 182 -2.70 -5.05 12.81
CA GLU A 182 -1.49 -5.86 12.71
C GLU A 182 -0.36 -5.32 13.59
N GLN A 183 -0.11 -4.00 13.56
CA GLN A 183 0.86 -3.35 14.44
C GLN A 183 0.51 -3.50 15.92
N GLN A 184 -0.77 -3.38 16.29
CA GLN A 184 -1.22 -3.59 17.67
C GLN A 184 -0.98 -5.04 18.12
N SER A 185 -1.26 -6.01 17.25
CA SER A 185 -1.00 -7.43 17.52
C SER A 185 0.50 -7.70 17.69
N GLU A 186 1.34 -7.20 16.78
CA GLU A 186 2.80 -7.32 16.87
C GLU A 186 3.36 -6.66 18.14
N ASP A 187 2.86 -5.49 18.52
CA ASP A 187 3.25 -4.81 19.75
C ASP A 187 2.84 -5.60 20.99
N GLN A 188 1.64 -6.18 21.01
CA GLN A 188 1.18 -7.04 22.09
C GLN A 188 2.04 -8.30 22.20
N GLN A 189 2.32 -8.97 21.09
CA GLN A 189 3.18 -10.16 21.06
C GLN A 189 4.61 -9.85 21.53
N ARG A 190 5.19 -8.73 21.07
CA ARG A 190 6.52 -8.28 21.49
C ARG A 190 6.56 -8.00 22.99
N ARG A 191 5.53 -7.35 23.54
CA ARG A 191 5.42 -7.08 24.98
C ARG A 191 5.27 -8.37 25.79
N ALA A 192 4.38 -9.27 25.37
CA ALA A 192 4.18 -10.55 26.04
C ALA A 192 5.48 -11.39 26.05
N ALA A 193 6.20 -11.45 24.92
CA ALA A 193 7.48 -12.13 24.84
C ALA A 193 8.54 -11.50 25.77
N ALA A 194 8.60 -10.18 25.87
CA ALA A 194 9.51 -9.49 26.78
C ALA A 194 9.16 -9.75 28.26
N GLN A 195 7.87 -9.78 28.60
CA GLN A 195 7.39 -10.11 29.94
C GLN A 195 7.74 -11.55 30.33
N LEU A 196 7.51 -12.51 29.41
CA LEU A 196 7.86 -13.92 29.63
C LEU A 196 9.35 -14.12 29.81
N LYS A 197 10.17 -13.50 28.94
CA LYS A 197 11.63 -13.57 29.07
C LYS A 197 12.10 -13.01 30.42
N LYS A 198 11.54 -11.89 30.86
CA LYS A 198 11.91 -11.29 32.15
C LYS A 198 11.51 -12.17 33.33
N LEU A 199 10.33 -12.79 33.25
CA LEU A 199 9.87 -13.74 34.26
C LEU A 199 10.78 -14.96 34.35
N ASP A 200 11.22 -15.50 33.22
CA ASP A 200 12.16 -16.63 33.17
C ASP A 200 13.52 -16.26 33.79
N GLU A 201 14.06 -15.08 33.43
CA GLU A 201 15.29 -14.54 34.04
C GLU A 201 15.16 -14.40 35.58
N ASP A 202 14.05 -13.84 36.05
CA ASP A 202 13.80 -13.66 37.49
C ASP A 202 13.60 -15.01 38.20
N LEU A 203 12.92 -15.97 37.55
CA LEU A 203 12.73 -17.32 38.09
C LEU A 203 14.05 -18.07 38.23
N GLU A 204 14.92 -17.99 37.22
CA GLU A 204 16.26 -18.58 37.29
C GLU A 204 17.10 -17.96 38.41
N ALA A 205 17.09 -16.63 38.52
CA ALA A 205 17.85 -15.90 39.52
C ALA A 205 17.38 -16.27 40.94
N TRP A 206 16.07 -16.30 41.15
CA TRP A 206 15.46 -16.74 42.39
C TRP A 206 15.80 -18.21 42.73
N ALA A 207 15.70 -19.12 41.75
CA ALA A 207 16.01 -20.53 41.96
C ALA A 207 17.49 -20.75 42.35
N LYS A 208 18.41 -19.99 41.75
CA LYS A 208 19.83 -20.00 42.10
C LYS A 208 20.07 -19.46 43.52
N ALA A 209 19.40 -18.38 43.90
CA ALA A 209 19.48 -17.81 45.25
C ALA A 209 18.97 -18.81 46.32
N GLU A 210 17.82 -19.44 46.07
CA GLU A 210 17.22 -20.44 46.95
C GLU A 210 18.11 -21.69 47.09
N ALA A 211 18.68 -22.17 45.98
CA ALA A 211 19.64 -23.28 46.02
C ALA A 211 20.90 -22.93 46.83
N LEU A 212 21.40 -21.69 46.70
CA LEU A 212 22.54 -21.21 47.46
C LEU A 212 22.23 -21.07 48.96
N HIS A 213 21.03 -20.59 49.32
CA HIS A 213 20.56 -20.58 50.71
C HIS A 213 20.53 -21.99 51.32
N ARG A 214 20.03 -22.99 50.58
CA ARG A 214 20.02 -24.39 51.03
C ARG A 214 21.43 -24.94 51.22
N LEU A 215 22.34 -24.62 50.31
CA LEU A 215 23.75 -25.02 50.43
C LEU A 215 24.41 -24.39 51.66
N ILE A 216 24.22 -23.08 51.87
CA ILE A 216 24.74 -22.35 53.04
C ILE A 216 24.24 -23.02 54.33
N ALA A 217 22.93 -23.26 54.44
CA ALA A 217 22.34 -23.91 55.61
C ALA A 217 22.88 -25.34 55.83
N GLN A 218 23.16 -26.08 54.75
CA GLN A 218 23.77 -27.40 54.84
C GLN A 218 25.22 -27.33 55.34
N VAL A 219 26.02 -26.38 54.83
CA VAL A 219 27.41 -26.17 55.25
C VAL A 219 27.48 -25.77 56.72
N GLU A 220 26.60 -24.87 57.18
CA GLU A 220 26.52 -24.46 58.59
C GLU A 220 26.27 -25.65 59.52
N ARG A 221 25.27 -26.49 59.22
CA ARG A 221 25.01 -27.72 59.99
C ARG A 221 26.19 -28.68 59.98
N LYS A 222 26.88 -28.78 58.85
CA LYS A 222 28.07 -29.62 58.70
C LYS A 222 29.22 -29.13 59.58
N ILE A 223 29.45 -27.81 59.63
CA ILE A 223 30.48 -27.19 60.49
C ILE A 223 30.22 -27.47 61.98
N GLU A 224 28.94 -27.48 62.42
CA GLU A 224 28.59 -27.85 63.80
C GLU A 224 28.97 -29.29 64.14
N SER A 225 28.79 -30.23 63.20
CA SER A 225 29.14 -31.64 63.38
C SER A 225 30.62 -31.96 63.13
N GLU A 226 31.29 -31.16 62.30
CA GLU A 226 32.62 -31.41 61.75
C GLU A 226 33.35 -30.06 61.59
N PRO A 227 34.01 -29.56 62.66
CA PRO A 227 34.61 -28.24 62.65
C PRO A 227 35.75 -28.18 61.60
N PRO A 228 35.74 -27.18 60.71
CA PRO A 228 36.77 -27.07 59.68
C PRO A 228 38.13 -26.70 60.28
N THR A 229 39.19 -27.24 59.69
CA THR A 229 40.58 -26.95 60.08
C THR A 229 40.91 -25.45 60.03
N GLU A 230 40.29 -24.70 59.11
CA GLU A 230 40.42 -23.25 58.96
C GLU A 230 39.08 -22.53 59.19
N ALA A 231 38.66 -22.40 60.45
CA ALA A 231 37.40 -21.74 60.82
C ALA A 231 37.25 -20.32 60.22
N ALA A 232 38.32 -19.52 60.22
CA ALA A 232 38.30 -18.17 59.66
C ALA A 232 38.07 -18.13 58.13
N TYR A 233 38.47 -19.17 57.40
CA TYR A 233 38.17 -19.30 55.98
C TYR A 233 36.69 -19.64 55.76
N ALA A 234 36.17 -20.61 56.52
CA ALA A 234 34.76 -21.01 56.46
C ALA A 234 33.81 -19.82 56.74
N ASP A 235 34.09 -19.02 57.77
CA ASP A 235 33.29 -17.83 58.10
C ASP A 235 33.29 -16.78 56.98
N ARG A 236 34.45 -16.54 56.36
CA ARG A 236 34.56 -15.62 55.21
C ARG A 236 33.78 -16.13 54.02
N TRP A 237 33.86 -17.44 53.73
CA TRP A 237 33.11 -18.06 52.65
C TRP A 237 31.59 -17.96 52.89
N LEU A 238 31.11 -18.26 54.10
CA LEU A 238 29.69 -18.13 54.45
C LEU A 238 29.18 -16.70 54.28
N LYS A 239 29.96 -15.70 54.73
CA LYS A 239 29.60 -14.28 54.57
C LYS A 239 29.51 -13.87 53.10
N TRP A 240 30.49 -14.29 52.29
CA TRP A 240 30.48 -14.05 50.85
C TRP A 240 29.29 -14.74 50.16
N ALA A 241 29.05 -16.02 50.45
CA ALA A 241 27.97 -16.78 49.84
C ALA A 241 26.58 -16.19 50.15
N ARG A 242 26.35 -15.74 51.39
CA ARG A 242 25.11 -15.04 51.77
C ARG A 242 24.92 -13.72 51.01
N THR A 243 26.00 -13.00 50.76
CA THR A 243 25.98 -11.76 49.96
C THR A 243 25.59 -12.08 48.51
N VAL A 244 26.21 -13.09 47.90
CA VAL A 244 25.89 -13.54 46.54
C VAL A 244 24.44 -14.01 46.42
N ALA A 245 23.92 -14.74 47.41
CA ALA A 245 22.53 -15.18 47.40
C ALA A 245 21.54 -14.00 47.46
N THR A 246 21.85 -12.99 48.26
CA THR A 246 21.06 -11.75 48.35
C THR A 246 21.10 -10.97 47.03
N ASP A 247 22.26 -10.89 46.39
CA ASP A 247 22.44 -10.20 45.11
C ASP A 247 21.72 -10.92 43.94
N LEU A 248 21.61 -12.26 44.01
CA LEU A 248 20.89 -13.07 43.02
C LEU A 248 19.36 -13.03 43.22
N ASP A 249 18.87 -12.87 44.44
CA ASP A 249 17.43 -12.82 44.70
C ASP A 249 16.80 -11.56 44.07
N PRO A 250 15.91 -11.71 43.07
CA PRO A 250 15.29 -10.57 42.38
C PRO A 250 14.39 -9.74 43.31
N THR A 251 14.04 -10.24 44.49
CA THR A 251 13.18 -9.56 45.47
C THR A 251 13.95 -8.88 46.61
N SER A 252 15.28 -9.05 46.68
CA SER A 252 16.12 -8.55 47.78
C SER A 252 16.12 -7.03 47.94
N ARG A 253 15.90 -6.29 46.83
CA ARG A 253 15.79 -4.83 46.81
C ARG A 253 14.37 -4.31 47.07
N GLY A 254 13.44 -5.20 47.42
CA GLY A 254 12.05 -4.92 47.73
C GLY A 254 11.10 -5.02 46.53
N LEU A 255 9.85 -5.38 46.82
CA LEU A 255 8.81 -5.64 45.81
C LEU A 255 8.53 -4.44 44.90
N ASN A 256 8.68 -3.22 45.39
CA ASN A 256 8.53 -2.02 44.56
C ASN A 256 9.56 -1.97 43.43
N GLN A 257 10.83 -2.24 43.72
CA GLN A 257 11.87 -2.29 42.68
C GLN A 257 11.66 -3.47 41.73
N PHE A 258 11.25 -4.62 42.26
CA PHE A 258 10.91 -5.79 41.45
C PHE A 258 9.82 -5.47 40.41
N PHE A 259 8.68 -4.91 40.85
CA PHE A 259 7.57 -4.59 39.95
C PHE A 259 7.82 -3.38 39.04
N GLU A 260 8.73 -2.47 39.37
CA GLU A 260 9.12 -1.37 38.46
C GLU A 260 9.60 -1.90 37.11
N HIS A 261 10.34 -3.02 37.09
CA HIS A 261 10.79 -3.63 35.84
C HIS A 261 9.62 -4.13 34.98
N TYR A 262 8.60 -4.72 35.61
CA TYR A 262 7.39 -5.16 34.90
C TYR A 262 6.50 -3.99 34.46
N ARG A 263 6.38 -2.93 35.27
CA ARG A 263 5.64 -1.72 34.88
C ARG A 263 6.18 -1.09 33.61
N LYS A 264 7.51 -1.07 33.43
CA LYS A 264 8.17 -0.59 32.22
C LYS A 264 7.86 -1.43 30.99
N LEU A 265 7.57 -2.72 31.17
CA LEU A 265 7.17 -3.65 30.09
C LEU A 265 5.66 -3.59 29.78
N GLY A 266 4.88 -2.85 30.56
CA GLY A 266 3.43 -2.72 30.41
C GLY A 266 2.64 -3.61 31.36
N ARG A 267 1.30 -3.54 31.28
CA ARG A 267 0.43 -4.41 32.09
C ARG A 267 0.67 -5.88 31.71
N PRO A 268 0.73 -6.81 32.69
CA PRO A 268 0.75 -8.23 32.40
C PRO A 268 -0.45 -8.57 31.53
N THR A 269 -0.20 -9.25 30.41
CA THR A 269 -1.26 -9.68 29.49
C THR A 269 -1.43 -11.19 29.69
N SER A 270 -2.64 -11.65 30.01
CA SER A 270 -2.89 -13.09 30.13
C SER A 270 -2.80 -13.73 28.75
N PRO A 271 -2.29 -14.98 28.63
CA PRO A 271 -2.44 -15.77 27.40
C PRO A 271 -3.91 -15.90 26.96
N HIS A 272 -4.86 -15.86 27.90
CA HIS A 272 -6.30 -15.88 27.65
C HIS A 272 -6.88 -14.52 27.23
N ASP A 273 -6.13 -13.42 27.33
CA ASP A 273 -6.55 -12.09 26.85
C ASP A 273 -6.17 -11.88 25.37
N LEU A 274 -5.55 -12.88 24.73
CA LEU A 274 -5.04 -12.85 23.34
C LEU A 274 -5.87 -13.70 22.36
N GLU A 275 -6.94 -14.36 22.84
CA GLU A 275 -7.94 -15.10 22.03
C GLU A 275 -9.22 -14.28 21.82
#